data_AF-A0A921K2N9-F1
#
_entry.id   AF-A0A921K2N9-F1
#
_cell.length_a   1.000
_cell.length_b   1.000
_cell.length_c   1.000
_cell.angle_alpha   90.00
_cell.angle_beta   90.00
_cell.angle_gamma   90.00
#
_symmetry.space_group_name_H-M   'P 1'
#
loop_
_entity.id
_entity.type
_entity.pdbx_description
1 polymer ?
#
loop_
_entity_poly.entity_id
_entity_poly.type
_entity_poly.pdbx_seq_one_letter_code
_entity_poly.pdbx_strand_id
1 'polypeptide(L)'
;MNKYMSRRYILFAVSLFVNAMGIAFITKALLGTSPITSVTYVLSMFTPLTIGQWTIVLNLLFVLFELPFMTRKELKDDLRMFLLQIPISLCFGTFIDLSMNMLYWLEPVKYIDQIIYLLVGCVILAAGITLEVKANVAMMAGEYFVRVISQRFHGEFGYVKLCFDITLVCIACLFSICFMSGIYGVREGTVAAALLVGPIVHFISPYYRCFDKWINDVKDKDAIALRNIQHVIITIAREYGSGGHLLGEMLSKELGIKLYDKEFIHLVAEKSGINEQYIKKNEQSIPSFWLKCILGKNSEQSLERSLSSDDVLFVAESKIIQELAEKGPCIIVGRCADFVLRDYPNLIKVFCYSDLRSACVRCVQEYGVSEEKAESEIKRINHNRIAHYEYYTGEKWGEPHHYNLMINTGSIDLSVACNLIKSIYKNRIKENLSK
;
A
#
# COMPACT_ATOMS: atom_id res chain seq x y z
N MET A 1 -17.38 -23.76 7.82
CA MET A 1 -17.03 -22.33 7.74
C MET A 1 -16.23 -21.96 8.99
N ASN A 2 -15.03 -21.38 8.86
CA ASN A 2 -14.20 -21.03 10.03
C ASN A 2 -14.96 -20.04 10.94
N LYS A 3 -14.85 -20.17 12.26
CA LYS A 3 -15.59 -19.35 13.25
C LYS A 3 -15.38 -17.86 13.00
N TYR A 4 -14.18 -17.47 12.58
CA TYR A 4 -13.80 -16.10 12.26
C TYR A 4 -14.35 -15.61 10.93
N MET A 5 -14.34 -16.45 9.88
CA MET A 5 -15.02 -16.13 8.62
C MET A 5 -16.51 -15.88 8.88
N SER A 6 -17.16 -16.72 9.69
CA SER A 6 -18.57 -16.54 10.06
C SER A 6 -18.80 -15.20 10.78
N ARG A 7 -17.89 -14.78 11.68
CA ARG A 7 -17.94 -13.46 12.31
C ARG A 7 -17.73 -12.31 11.31
N ARG A 8 -16.84 -12.46 10.33
CA ARG A 8 -16.64 -11.47 9.25
C ARG A 8 -17.92 -11.27 8.45
N TYR A 9 -18.56 -12.37 8.03
CA TYR A 9 -19.84 -12.33 7.32
C TYR A 9 -20.98 -11.73 8.17
N ILE A 10 -21.05 -12.03 9.46
CA ILE A 10 -22.02 -11.42 10.37
C ILE A 10 -21.77 -9.91 10.49
N LEU A 11 -20.52 -9.49 10.70
CA LEU A 11 -20.18 -8.06 10.78
C LEU A 11 -20.53 -7.34 9.47
N PHE A 12 -20.24 -7.96 8.33
CA PHE A 12 -20.59 -7.43 7.01
C PHE A 12 -22.11 -7.32 6.82
N ALA A 13 -22.89 -8.32 7.23
CA ALA A 13 -24.34 -8.24 7.17
C ALA A 13 -24.90 -7.10 8.06
N VAL A 14 -24.32 -6.92 9.26
CA VAL A 14 -24.65 -5.80 10.15
C VAL A 14 -24.27 -4.47 9.51
N SER A 15 -23.10 -4.36 8.87
CA SER A 15 -22.66 -3.12 8.23
C SER A 15 -23.57 -2.73 7.07
N LEU A 16 -24.03 -3.69 6.25
CA LEU A 16 -25.01 -3.43 5.18
C LEU A 16 -26.31 -2.84 5.73
N PHE A 17 -26.81 -3.35 6.86
CA PHE A 17 -28.01 -2.80 7.49
C PHE A 17 -27.78 -1.39 8.05
N VAL A 18 -26.65 -1.15 8.70
CA VAL A 18 -26.28 0.20 9.22
C VAL A 18 -26.14 1.20 8.08
N ASN A 19 -25.52 0.81 6.96
CA ASN A 19 -25.43 1.64 5.75
C ASN A 19 -26.81 1.99 5.20
N ALA A 20 -27.70 1.00 5.09
CA ALA A 20 -29.07 1.20 4.64
C ALA A 20 -29.85 2.16 5.56
N MET A 21 -29.65 2.05 6.88
CA MET A 21 -30.22 2.98 7.87
C MET A 21 -29.69 4.40 7.68
N GLY A 22 -28.38 4.56 7.46
CA GLY A 22 -27.77 5.86 7.17
C GLY A 22 -28.35 6.51 5.93
N ILE A 23 -28.47 5.76 4.83
CA ILE A 23 -29.12 6.22 3.59
C ILE A 23 -30.58 6.63 3.84
N ALA A 24 -31.32 5.85 4.62
CA ALA A 24 -32.72 6.15 4.92
C ALA A 24 -32.87 7.46 5.72
N PHE A 25 -32.02 7.69 6.74
CA PHE A 25 -31.99 8.96 7.49
C PHE A 25 -31.67 10.17 6.60
N ILE A 26 -30.64 10.07 5.76
CA ILE A 26 -30.27 11.15 4.83
C ILE A 26 -31.44 11.44 3.89
N THR A 27 -32.06 10.41 3.32
CA THR A 27 -33.16 10.58 2.35
C THR A 27 -34.42 11.14 3.01
N LYS A 28 -34.77 10.68 4.22
CA LYS A 28 -35.89 11.20 5.03
C LYS A 28 -35.66 12.61 5.55
N ALA A 29 -34.43 13.11 5.53
CA ALA A 29 -34.12 14.50 5.85
C ALA A 29 -34.61 15.50 4.79
N LEU A 30 -35.04 15.04 3.60
CA LEU A 30 -35.61 15.86 2.51
C LEU A 30 -34.66 16.93 1.91
N LEU A 31 -33.37 16.89 2.29
CA LEU A 31 -32.30 17.73 1.73
C LEU A 31 -31.51 17.02 0.63
N GLY A 32 -31.99 15.86 0.16
CA GLY A 32 -31.31 15.02 -0.83
C GLY A 32 -30.94 13.66 -0.25
N THR A 33 -30.03 12.96 -0.93
CA THR A 33 -29.55 11.63 -0.52
C THR A 33 -28.06 11.45 -0.88
N SER A 34 -27.46 10.30 -0.58
CA SER A 34 -26.07 10.02 -0.98
C SER A 34 -25.88 10.02 -2.52
N PRO A 35 -24.68 10.32 -3.05
CA PRO A 35 -24.47 10.41 -4.50
C PRO A 35 -24.83 9.15 -5.30
N ILE A 36 -24.62 7.95 -4.74
CA ILE A 36 -24.97 6.71 -5.43
C ILE A 36 -26.49 6.50 -5.42
N THR A 37 -27.14 6.80 -4.30
CA THR A 37 -28.58 6.60 -4.11
C THR A 37 -29.43 7.71 -4.71
N SER A 38 -28.84 8.80 -5.20
CA SER A 38 -29.58 9.91 -5.82
C SER A 38 -30.32 9.47 -7.07
N VAL A 39 -29.68 8.67 -7.93
CA VAL A 39 -30.32 8.14 -9.15
C VAL A 39 -31.50 7.26 -8.78
N THR A 40 -31.32 6.33 -7.85
CA THR A 40 -32.37 5.38 -7.44
C THR A 40 -33.52 6.09 -6.73
N TYR A 41 -33.22 7.14 -5.97
CA TYR A 41 -34.25 7.94 -5.30
C TYR A 41 -35.10 8.71 -6.29
N VAL A 42 -34.49 9.40 -7.25
CA VAL A 42 -35.22 10.11 -8.32
C VAL A 42 -36.07 9.15 -9.15
N LEU A 43 -35.51 7.99 -9.54
CA LEU A 43 -36.26 6.97 -10.27
C LEU A 43 -37.49 6.48 -9.48
N SER A 44 -37.37 6.31 -8.15
CA SER A 44 -38.50 5.87 -7.32
C SER A 44 -39.65 6.90 -7.20
N MET A 45 -39.42 8.18 -7.54
CA MET A 45 -40.45 9.21 -7.44
C MET A 45 -41.47 9.18 -8.58
N PHE A 46 -41.07 8.70 -9.76
CA PHE A 46 -41.93 8.68 -10.96
C PHE A 46 -42.23 7.27 -11.48
N THR A 47 -41.72 6.23 -10.80
CA THR A 47 -41.95 4.83 -11.16
C THR A 47 -42.56 4.07 -9.97
N PRO A 48 -43.22 2.91 -10.19
CA PRO A 48 -43.84 2.16 -9.10
C PRO A 48 -42.84 1.41 -8.21
N LEU A 49 -41.54 1.43 -8.54
CA LEU A 49 -40.52 0.69 -7.80
C LEU A 49 -39.96 1.54 -6.64
N THR A 50 -39.67 0.88 -5.52
CA THR A 50 -39.08 1.51 -4.32
C THR A 50 -37.61 1.89 -4.53
N ILE A 51 -37.06 2.69 -3.60
CA ILE A 51 -35.64 3.04 -3.60
C ILE A 51 -34.77 1.78 -3.51
N GLY A 52 -35.14 0.82 -2.66
CA GLY A 52 -34.43 -0.44 -2.49
C GLY A 52 -34.46 -1.30 -3.76
N GLN A 53 -35.60 -1.41 -4.42
CA GLN A 53 -35.74 -2.13 -5.69
C GLN A 53 -34.87 -1.50 -6.78
N TRP A 54 -34.89 -0.18 -6.93
CA TRP A 54 -33.99 0.50 -7.88
C TRP A 54 -32.52 0.35 -7.51
N THR A 55 -32.18 0.29 -6.22
CA THR A 55 -30.81 0.02 -5.75
C THR A 55 -30.34 -1.36 -6.18
N ILE A 56 -31.20 -2.38 -6.10
CA ILE A 56 -30.90 -3.73 -6.62
C ILE A 56 -30.63 -3.66 -8.12
N VAL A 57 -31.52 -3.03 -8.88
CA VAL A 57 -31.37 -2.91 -10.35
C VAL A 57 -30.08 -2.20 -10.72
N LEU A 58 -29.80 -1.04 -10.10
CA LEU A 58 -28.60 -0.26 -10.39
C LEU A 58 -27.32 -1.02 -10.03
N ASN A 59 -27.28 -1.70 -8.88
CA ASN A 59 -26.12 -2.50 -8.50
C ASN A 59 -25.89 -3.69 -9.45
N LEU A 60 -26.96 -4.35 -9.90
CA LEU A 60 -26.85 -5.40 -10.93
C LEU A 60 -26.38 -4.83 -12.28
N LEU A 61 -26.78 -3.60 -12.63
CA LEU A 61 -26.25 -2.91 -13.80
C LEU A 61 -24.75 -2.62 -13.66
N PHE A 62 -24.27 -2.22 -12.48
CA PHE A 62 -22.82 -2.07 -12.25
C PHE A 62 -22.08 -3.39 -12.44
N VAL A 63 -22.57 -4.49 -11.87
CA VAL A 63 -22.02 -5.84 -12.07
C VAL A 63 -21.93 -6.19 -13.57
N LEU A 64 -22.94 -5.83 -14.36
CA LEU A 64 -22.93 -6.06 -15.82
C LEU A 64 -21.95 -5.13 -16.55
N PHE A 65 -21.90 -3.86 -16.16
CA PHE A 65 -21.00 -2.87 -16.74
C PHE A 65 -19.54 -3.07 -16.35
N GLU A 66 -19.23 -3.86 -15.34
CA GLU A 66 -17.85 -4.26 -15.01
C GLU A 66 -17.23 -5.16 -16.09
N LEU A 67 -18.03 -6.03 -16.73
CA LEU A 67 -17.56 -7.07 -17.66
C LEU A 67 -16.72 -6.55 -18.83
N PRO A 68 -17.07 -5.46 -19.53
CA PRO A 68 -16.27 -4.92 -20.62
C PRO A 68 -14.90 -4.35 -20.18
N PHE A 69 -14.74 -3.99 -18.91
CA PHE A 69 -13.51 -3.39 -18.39
C PHE A 69 -12.56 -4.42 -17.76
N MET A 70 -13.02 -5.66 -17.56
CA MET A 70 -12.22 -6.75 -17.00
C MET A 70 -11.68 -7.70 -18.07
N THR A 71 -10.44 -8.16 -17.91
CA THR A 71 -9.89 -9.26 -18.72
C THR A 71 -10.38 -10.63 -18.21
N ARG A 72 -10.38 -11.65 -19.08
CA ARG A 72 -10.76 -13.02 -18.71
C ARG A 72 -9.94 -13.62 -17.57
N LYS A 73 -8.71 -13.12 -17.35
CA LYS A 73 -7.82 -13.55 -16.27
C LYS A 73 -8.23 -12.90 -14.95
N GLU A 74 -8.41 -11.58 -14.94
CA GLU A 74 -8.88 -10.82 -13.77
C GLU A 74 -10.25 -11.31 -13.29
N LEU A 75 -11.18 -11.60 -14.21
CA LEU A 75 -12.49 -12.14 -13.85
C LEU A 75 -12.40 -13.51 -13.18
N LYS A 76 -11.43 -14.36 -13.57
CA LYS A 76 -11.22 -15.65 -12.92
C LYS A 76 -10.62 -15.50 -11.53
N ASP A 77 -9.68 -14.57 -11.37
CA ASP A 77 -9.01 -14.32 -10.10
C ASP A 77 -9.99 -13.71 -9.08
N ASP A 78 -10.88 -12.82 -9.53
CA ASP A 78 -11.85 -12.12 -8.68
C ASP A 78 -13.28 -12.71 -8.71
N LEU A 79 -13.47 -13.89 -9.31
CA LEU A 79 -14.79 -14.51 -9.54
C LEU A 79 -15.65 -14.61 -8.27
N ARG A 80 -15.03 -14.87 -7.11
CA ARG A 80 -15.73 -14.94 -5.83
C ARG A 80 -16.32 -13.60 -5.41
N MET A 81 -15.56 -12.51 -5.58
CA MET A 81 -16.04 -11.16 -5.25
C MET A 81 -17.15 -10.77 -6.22
N PHE A 82 -16.97 -11.02 -7.52
CA PHE A 82 -17.98 -10.78 -8.55
C PHE A 82 -19.31 -11.49 -8.23
N LEU A 83 -19.28 -12.79 -7.91
CA LEU A 83 -20.48 -13.55 -7.60
C LEU A 83 -21.15 -13.12 -6.28
N LEU A 84 -20.38 -12.67 -5.29
CA LEU A 84 -20.92 -12.21 -4.01
C LEU A 84 -21.67 -10.87 -4.14
N GLN A 85 -21.37 -10.04 -5.13
CA GLN A 85 -22.08 -8.77 -5.32
C GLN A 85 -23.58 -8.95 -5.55
N ILE A 86 -24.00 -10.03 -6.22
CA ILE A 86 -25.42 -10.32 -6.53
C ILE A 86 -26.25 -10.51 -5.24
N PRO A 87 -25.95 -11.49 -4.36
CA PRO A 87 -26.72 -11.67 -3.12
C PRO A 87 -26.58 -10.47 -2.17
N ILE A 88 -25.44 -9.79 -2.16
CA ILE A 88 -25.23 -8.57 -1.37
C ILE A 88 -26.16 -7.46 -1.84
N SER A 89 -26.28 -7.26 -3.15
CA SER A 89 -27.14 -6.22 -3.72
C SER A 89 -28.61 -6.45 -3.39
N LEU A 90 -29.08 -7.71 -3.47
CA LEU A 90 -30.43 -8.10 -3.07
C LEU A 90 -30.70 -7.82 -1.59
N CYS A 91 -29.75 -8.19 -0.73
CA CYS A 91 -29.84 -7.96 0.72
C CYS A 91 -29.84 -6.46 1.05
N PHE A 92 -28.92 -5.71 0.46
CA PHE A 92 -28.75 -4.28 0.69
C PHE A 92 -29.98 -3.47 0.26
N GLY A 93 -30.52 -3.72 -0.93
CA GLY A 93 -31.75 -3.05 -1.37
C GLY A 93 -32.95 -3.35 -0.48
N THR A 94 -33.11 -4.60 -0.04
CA THR A 94 -34.16 -4.99 0.92
C THR A 94 -33.99 -4.27 2.26
N PHE A 95 -32.75 -4.10 2.74
CA PHE A 95 -32.46 -3.35 3.96
C PHE A 95 -32.74 -1.86 3.83
N ILE A 96 -32.57 -1.25 2.64
CA ILE A 96 -32.97 0.14 2.40
C ILE A 96 -34.48 0.29 2.56
N ASP A 97 -35.27 -0.56 1.91
CA ASP A 97 -36.73 -0.46 2.02
C ASP A 97 -37.22 -0.73 3.45
N LEU A 98 -36.62 -1.71 4.14
CA LEU A 98 -36.88 -1.96 5.55
C LEU A 98 -36.57 -0.73 6.41
N SER A 99 -35.41 -0.09 6.19
CA SER A 99 -34.99 1.08 6.96
C SER A 99 -35.88 2.30 6.68
N MET A 100 -36.27 2.50 5.41
CA MET A 100 -37.21 3.55 5.01
C MET A 100 -38.58 3.37 5.68
N ASN A 101 -39.05 2.12 5.79
CA ASN A 101 -40.28 1.80 6.49
C ASN A 101 -40.14 1.95 8.01
N MET A 102 -39.01 1.55 8.61
CA MET A 102 -38.75 1.76 10.05
C MET A 102 -38.73 3.24 10.44
N LEU A 103 -38.33 4.11 9.52
CA LEU A 103 -38.32 5.57 9.68
C LEU A 103 -39.58 6.23 9.11
N TYR A 104 -40.72 5.53 9.09
CA TYR A 104 -41.99 6.11 8.64
C TYR A 104 -42.41 7.35 9.46
N TRP A 105 -42.05 7.38 10.75
CA TRP A 105 -42.37 8.45 11.69
C TRP A 105 -41.47 9.69 11.54
N LEU A 106 -40.41 9.60 10.73
CA LEU A 106 -39.43 10.66 10.57
C LEU A 106 -39.84 11.61 9.42
N GLU A 107 -40.56 12.68 9.76
CA GLU A 107 -41.00 13.71 8.82
C GLU A 107 -40.59 15.11 9.32
N PRO A 108 -39.35 15.55 9.04
CA PRO A 108 -38.87 16.84 9.52
C PRO A 108 -39.50 18.01 8.75
N VAL A 109 -40.27 18.83 9.48
CA VAL A 109 -40.93 20.03 8.93
C VAL A 109 -40.00 21.24 8.92
N LYS A 110 -39.20 21.44 9.98
CA LYS A 110 -38.29 22.59 10.08
C LYS A 110 -36.97 22.29 9.39
N TYR A 111 -36.43 23.29 8.70
CA TYR A 111 -35.14 23.17 8.00
C TYR A 111 -33.97 22.79 8.92
N ILE A 112 -33.98 23.27 10.18
CA ILE A 112 -32.96 22.90 11.17
C ILE A 112 -33.02 21.40 11.48
N ASP A 113 -34.22 20.84 11.65
CA ASP A 113 -34.42 19.41 11.92
C ASP A 113 -33.93 18.58 10.72
N GLN A 114 -34.19 19.05 9.49
CA GLN A 114 -33.67 18.44 8.27
C GLN A 114 -32.14 18.37 8.26
N ILE A 115 -31.44 19.44 8.64
CA ILE A 115 -29.96 19.44 8.75
C ILE A 115 -29.50 18.46 9.84
N ILE A 116 -30.17 18.44 11.00
CA ILE A 116 -29.80 17.54 12.10
C ILE A 116 -29.91 16.07 11.65
N TYR A 117 -31.02 15.68 11.03
CA TYR A 117 -31.19 14.30 10.55
C TYR A 117 -30.25 13.94 9.41
N LEU A 118 -29.92 14.89 8.54
CA LEU A 118 -28.88 14.72 7.53
C LEU A 118 -27.52 14.40 8.18
N LEU A 119 -27.12 15.16 9.20
CA LEU A 119 -25.85 14.94 9.91
C LEU A 119 -25.84 13.60 10.66
N VAL A 120 -26.94 13.27 11.35
CA VAL A 120 -27.10 11.96 12.00
C VAL A 120 -26.98 10.84 10.98
N GLY A 121 -27.65 10.97 9.83
CA GLY A 121 -27.56 10.01 8.73
C GLY A 121 -26.13 9.87 8.18
N CYS A 122 -25.38 10.96 8.04
CA CYS A 122 -23.98 10.93 7.61
C CYS A 122 -23.08 10.17 8.60
N VAL A 123 -23.30 10.37 9.91
CA VAL A 123 -22.54 9.64 10.96
C VAL A 123 -22.88 8.15 10.96
N ILE A 124 -24.16 7.80 10.86
CA ILE A 124 -24.60 6.39 10.79
C ILE A 124 -24.01 5.73 9.53
N LEU A 125 -24.09 6.40 8.39
CA LEU A 125 -23.54 5.89 7.13
C LEU A 125 -22.02 5.71 7.22
N ALA A 126 -21.29 6.68 7.78
CA ALA A 126 -19.84 6.57 7.97
C ALA A 126 -19.45 5.42 8.92
N ALA A 127 -20.23 5.21 9.99
CA ALA A 127 -20.04 4.07 10.90
C ALA A 127 -20.27 2.72 10.19
N GLY A 128 -21.29 2.64 9.33
CA GLY A 128 -21.58 1.47 8.50
C GLY A 128 -20.45 1.17 7.51
N ILE A 129 -19.98 2.17 6.76
CA ILE A 129 -18.86 2.02 5.81
C ILE A 129 -17.60 1.58 6.55
N THR A 130 -17.32 2.16 7.73
CA THR A 130 -16.18 1.75 8.55
C THR A 130 -16.25 0.28 8.96
N LEU A 131 -17.44 -0.21 9.35
CA LEU A 131 -17.66 -1.63 9.65
C LEU A 131 -17.52 -2.52 8.43
N GLU A 132 -18.03 -2.08 7.28
CA GLU A 132 -17.98 -2.81 6.01
C GLU A 132 -16.52 -3.04 5.58
N VAL A 133 -15.72 -1.97 5.54
CA VAL A 133 -14.28 -2.03 5.22
C VAL A 133 -13.55 -2.94 6.22
N LYS A 134 -13.94 -2.91 7.50
CA LYS A 134 -13.33 -3.74 8.53
C LYS A 134 -13.67 -5.23 8.38
N ALA A 135 -14.87 -5.55 7.92
CA ALA A 135 -15.29 -6.93 7.71
C ALA A 135 -14.51 -7.60 6.58
N ASN A 136 -14.06 -6.85 5.57
CA ASN A 136 -13.21 -7.31 4.46
C ASN A 136 -13.71 -8.62 3.82
N VAL A 137 -15.02 -8.70 3.57
CA VAL A 137 -15.69 -9.89 3.01
C VAL A 137 -15.87 -9.72 1.50
N ALA A 138 -16.47 -8.60 1.10
CA ALA A 138 -16.72 -8.23 -0.27
C ALA A 138 -16.82 -6.70 -0.37
N MET A 139 -16.82 -6.16 -1.58
CA MET A 139 -17.08 -4.75 -1.86
C MET A 139 -18.50 -4.60 -2.43
N MET A 140 -19.16 -3.48 -2.12
CA MET A 140 -20.42 -3.11 -2.75
C MET A 140 -20.22 -2.92 -4.27
N ALA A 141 -21.24 -3.23 -5.07
CA ALA A 141 -21.14 -3.19 -6.54
C ALA A 141 -20.68 -1.82 -7.09
N GLY A 142 -21.22 -0.71 -6.56
CA GLY A 142 -20.80 0.63 -6.98
C GLY A 142 -19.32 0.93 -6.67
N GLU A 143 -18.79 0.45 -5.55
CA GLU A 143 -17.37 0.65 -5.19
C GLU A 143 -16.45 -0.26 -6.01
N TYR A 144 -16.90 -1.48 -6.27
CA TYR A 144 -16.15 -2.44 -7.07
C TYR A 144 -16.06 -1.99 -8.54
N PHE A 145 -17.14 -1.47 -9.12
CA PHE A 145 -17.11 -0.89 -10.46
C PHE A 145 -16.11 0.26 -10.58
N VAL A 146 -16.06 1.16 -9.59
CA VAL A 146 -15.07 2.24 -9.52
C VAL A 146 -13.64 1.68 -9.45
N ARG A 147 -13.43 0.61 -8.67
CA ARG A 147 -12.12 -0.06 -8.60
C ARG A 147 -11.70 -0.64 -9.96
N VAL A 148 -12.62 -1.28 -10.68
CA VAL A 148 -12.35 -1.84 -12.02
C VAL A 148 -11.98 -0.73 -13.01
N ILE A 149 -12.71 0.40 -13.00
CA ILE A 149 -12.38 1.57 -13.83
C ILE A 149 -11.01 2.15 -13.46
N SER A 150 -10.75 2.33 -12.16
CA SER A 150 -9.48 2.84 -11.65
C SER A 150 -8.29 1.98 -12.08
N GLN A 151 -8.43 0.65 -12.03
CA GLN A 151 -7.41 -0.29 -12.51
C GLN A 151 -7.22 -0.23 -14.02
N ARG A 152 -8.32 -0.12 -14.79
CA ARG A 152 -8.27 -0.11 -16.25
C ARG A 152 -7.66 1.16 -16.83
N PHE A 153 -7.96 2.32 -16.24
CA PHE A 153 -7.48 3.62 -16.70
C PHE A 153 -6.25 4.12 -15.93
N HIS A 154 -5.73 3.31 -15.00
CA HIS A 154 -4.62 3.67 -14.10
C HIS A 154 -4.86 5.00 -13.35
N GLY A 155 -6.11 5.31 -13.05
CA GLY A 155 -6.51 6.50 -12.29
C GLY A 155 -6.49 6.21 -10.78
N GLU A 156 -6.20 7.21 -9.97
CA GLU A 156 -6.29 7.10 -8.51
C GLU A 156 -7.73 6.81 -8.06
N PHE A 157 -7.93 5.79 -7.22
CA PHE A 157 -9.26 5.34 -6.78
C PHE A 157 -10.14 6.47 -6.23
N GLY A 158 -9.57 7.37 -5.43
CA GLY A 158 -10.30 8.51 -4.85
C GLY A 158 -10.86 9.47 -5.90
N TYR A 159 -10.04 9.85 -6.89
CA TYR A 159 -10.48 10.74 -7.98
C TYR A 159 -11.49 10.06 -8.90
N VAL A 160 -11.28 8.78 -9.23
CA VAL A 160 -12.23 8.01 -10.06
C VAL A 160 -13.57 7.88 -9.33
N LYS A 161 -13.56 7.65 -8.01
CA LYS A 161 -14.78 7.62 -7.18
C LYS A 161 -15.52 8.93 -7.21
N LEU A 162 -14.81 10.04 -7.03
CA LEU A 162 -15.41 11.38 -7.05
C LEU A 162 -16.07 11.68 -8.41
N CYS A 163 -15.37 11.39 -9.52
CA CYS A 163 -15.92 11.56 -10.86
C CYS A 163 -17.16 10.68 -11.09
N PHE A 164 -17.14 9.44 -10.61
CA PHE A 164 -18.27 8.52 -10.68
C PHE A 164 -19.49 9.04 -9.90
N ASP A 165 -19.28 9.53 -8.68
CA ASP A 165 -20.35 10.11 -7.84
C ASP A 165 -20.96 11.35 -8.47
N ILE A 166 -20.12 12.25 -9.02
CA ILE A 166 -20.60 13.43 -9.76
C ILE A 166 -21.44 12.99 -10.96
N THR A 167 -21.01 11.95 -11.69
CA THR A 167 -21.75 11.43 -12.84
C THR A 167 -23.13 10.92 -12.44
N LEU A 168 -23.25 10.17 -11.34
CA LEU A 168 -24.53 9.70 -10.83
C LEU A 168 -25.44 10.86 -10.38
N VAL A 169 -24.90 11.86 -9.69
CA VAL A 169 -25.67 13.05 -9.31
C VAL A 169 -26.18 13.80 -10.56
N CYS A 170 -25.35 13.97 -11.57
CA CYS A 170 -25.75 14.58 -12.85
C CYS A 170 -26.86 13.77 -13.56
N ILE A 171 -26.75 12.44 -13.58
CA ILE A 171 -27.79 11.56 -14.15
C ILE A 171 -29.09 11.69 -13.37
N ALA A 172 -29.04 11.76 -12.04
CA ALA A 172 -30.23 11.96 -11.21
C ALA A 172 -30.91 13.30 -11.51
N CYS A 173 -30.14 14.38 -11.62
CA CYS A 173 -30.67 15.70 -12.03
C CYS A 173 -31.29 15.64 -13.43
N LEU A 174 -30.65 14.97 -14.39
CA LEU A 174 -31.17 14.80 -15.74
C LEU A 174 -32.52 14.08 -15.75
N PHE A 175 -32.63 12.94 -15.05
CA PHE A 175 -33.90 12.22 -14.93
C PHE A 175 -34.98 13.05 -14.26
N SER A 176 -34.64 13.78 -13.20
CA SER A 176 -35.59 14.66 -12.53
C SER A 176 -36.13 15.74 -13.48
N ILE A 177 -35.27 16.39 -14.25
CA ILE A 177 -35.68 17.43 -15.21
C ILE A 177 -36.53 16.83 -16.33
N CYS A 178 -36.11 15.70 -16.90
CA CYS A 178 -36.79 15.08 -18.03
C CYS A 178 -38.18 14.52 -17.68
N PHE A 179 -38.36 13.95 -16.49
CA PHE A 179 -39.59 13.25 -16.12
C PHE A 179 -40.48 14.01 -15.14
N MET A 180 -39.94 14.99 -14.40
CA MET A 180 -40.67 15.73 -13.36
C MET A 180 -40.65 17.25 -13.55
N SER A 181 -40.04 17.76 -14.62
CA SER A 181 -40.00 19.20 -14.96
C SER A 181 -39.42 20.08 -13.84
N GLY A 182 -38.44 19.56 -13.08
CA GLY A 182 -37.75 20.26 -11.99
C GLY A 182 -36.64 19.41 -11.39
N ILE A 183 -35.90 19.94 -10.41
CA ILE A 183 -34.86 19.20 -9.68
C ILE A 183 -35.44 18.74 -8.34
N TYR A 184 -35.75 17.45 -8.26
CA TYR A 184 -36.26 16.75 -7.10
C TYR A 184 -35.27 15.66 -6.69
N GLY A 185 -35.23 15.33 -5.41
CA GLY A 185 -34.38 14.27 -4.87
C GLY A 185 -32.88 14.59 -4.74
N VAL A 186 -32.37 15.58 -5.48
CA VAL A 186 -30.99 16.09 -5.36
C VAL A 186 -31.02 17.53 -4.86
N ARG A 187 -30.34 17.77 -3.74
CA ARG A 187 -30.34 19.06 -3.03
C ARG A 187 -29.00 19.25 -2.31
N GLU A 188 -28.86 20.34 -1.56
CA GLU A 188 -27.66 20.71 -0.81
C GLU A 188 -27.14 19.60 0.13
N GLY A 189 -28.04 18.78 0.66
CA GLY A 189 -27.71 17.64 1.51
C GLY A 189 -27.00 16.51 0.77
N THR A 190 -27.18 16.35 -0.54
CA THR A 190 -26.40 15.40 -1.35
C THR A 190 -24.94 15.80 -1.44
N VAL A 191 -24.68 17.09 -1.63
CA VAL A 191 -23.32 17.64 -1.64
C VAL A 191 -22.70 17.56 -0.25
N ALA A 192 -23.46 17.92 0.79
CA ALA A 192 -23.01 17.81 2.17
C ALA A 192 -22.66 16.36 2.55
N ALA A 193 -23.50 15.39 2.20
CA ALA A 193 -23.22 13.97 2.44
C ALA A 193 -21.95 13.50 1.71
N ALA A 194 -21.75 13.90 0.46
CA ALA A 194 -20.55 13.57 -0.31
C ALA A 194 -19.26 14.09 0.35
N LEU A 195 -19.30 15.30 0.91
CA LEU A 195 -18.13 15.94 1.54
C LEU A 195 -17.89 15.51 2.99
N LEU A 196 -18.94 15.22 3.75
CA LEU A 196 -18.84 14.94 5.20
C LEU A 196 -18.55 13.47 5.51
N VAL A 197 -19.11 12.53 4.74
CA VAL A 197 -19.03 11.10 5.07
C VAL A 197 -17.57 10.62 5.08
N GLY A 198 -16.75 11.02 4.10
CA GLY A 198 -15.33 10.63 4.02
C GLY A 198 -14.49 11.03 5.25
N PRO A 199 -14.44 12.32 5.62
CA PRO A 199 -13.77 12.78 6.85
C PRO A 199 -14.29 12.09 8.12
N ILE A 200 -15.60 11.85 8.23
CA ILE A 200 -16.18 11.16 9.38
C ILE A 200 -15.70 9.70 9.44
N VAL A 201 -15.64 8.98 8.31
CA VAL A 201 -15.07 7.63 8.24
C VAL A 201 -13.63 7.62 8.75
N HIS A 202 -12.80 8.59 8.32
CA HIS A 202 -11.41 8.69 8.77
C HIS A 202 -11.32 8.95 10.28
N PHE A 203 -12.20 9.78 10.84
CA PHE A 203 -12.26 10.05 12.27
C PHE A 203 -12.73 8.84 13.10
N ILE A 204 -13.71 8.07 12.59
CA ILE A 204 -14.31 6.92 13.30
C ILE A 204 -13.42 5.66 13.20
N SER A 205 -12.68 5.49 12.09
CA SER A 205 -11.87 4.31 11.81
C SER A 205 -10.96 3.82 12.95
N PRO A 206 -10.23 4.70 13.70
CA PRO A 206 -9.37 4.27 14.81
C PRO A 206 -10.13 3.61 15.97
N TYR A 207 -11.38 3.99 16.23
CA TYR A 207 -12.17 3.49 17.36
C TYR A 207 -12.64 2.04 17.15
N TYR A 208 -12.74 1.60 15.89
CA TYR A 208 -13.21 0.25 15.53
C TYR A 208 -12.09 -0.81 15.61
N ARG A 209 -10.89 -0.43 16.08
CA ARG A 209 -9.78 -1.36 16.38
C ARG A 209 -10.14 -2.40 17.46
N CYS A 210 -11.15 -2.13 18.30
CA CYS A 210 -11.63 -3.10 19.29
C CYS A 210 -12.18 -4.39 18.65
N PHE A 211 -12.76 -4.29 17.44
CA PHE A 211 -13.29 -5.44 16.71
C PHE A 211 -12.21 -6.33 16.09
N ASP A 212 -10.95 -5.87 15.99
CA ASP A 212 -9.83 -6.67 15.48
C ASP A 212 -9.63 -7.96 16.26
N LYS A 213 -9.78 -7.90 17.59
CA LYS A 213 -9.64 -9.06 18.47
C LYS A 213 -10.76 -10.09 18.29
N TRP A 214 -11.92 -9.66 17.80
CA TRP A 214 -13.11 -10.50 17.66
C TRP A 214 -13.19 -11.19 16.30
N ILE A 215 -12.72 -10.50 15.24
CA ILE A 215 -12.89 -10.87 13.84
C ILE A 215 -11.71 -11.66 13.29
N ASN A 216 -10.52 -11.53 13.89
CA ASN A 216 -9.31 -12.20 13.41
C ASN A 216 -9.04 -13.52 14.16
N ASP A 217 -8.68 -14.57 13.41
CA ASP A 217 -8.29 -15.88 13.94
C ASP A 217 -6.94 -15.80 14.65
N VAL A 218 -6.73 -16.64 15.67
CA VAL A 218 -5.40 -16.85 16.28
C VAL A 218 -4.43 -17.40 15.22
N LYS A 219 -4.91 -18.09 14.18
CA LYS A 219 -4.10 -18.43 12.99
C LYS A 219 -3.79 -17.24 12.06
N ASP A 220 -4.60 -16.20 12.08
CA ASP A 220 -4.32 -14.93 11.41
C ASP A 220 -3.30 -14.11 12.22
N LYS A 221 -3.09 -14.41 13.51
CA LYS A 221 -1.91 -13.89 14.22
C LYS A 221 -0.62 -14.46 13.65
N ASP A 222 -0.57 -15.69 13.13
CA ASP A 222 0.66 -16.21 12.52
C ASP A 222 0.90 -15.62 11.12
N ALA A 223 -0.15 -15.35 10.34
CA ALA A 223 -0.04 -14.70 9.02
C ALA A 223 0.17 -13.17 9.10
N ILE A 224 -0.46 -12.51 10.08
CA ILE A 224 -0.23 -11.09 10.40
C ILE A 224 1.06 -10.93 11.20
N ALA A 225 1.48 -11.89 12.03
CA ALA A 225 2.83 -11.91 12.59
C ALA A 225 3.87 -12.18 11.49
N LEU A 226 3.61 -13.01 10.47
CA LEU A 226 4.53 -13.09 9.33
C LEU A 226 4.62 -11.77 8.54
N ARG A 227 3.55 -10.94 8.53
CA ARG A 227 3.56 -9.58 7.95
C ARG A 227 4.07 -8.49 8.90
N ASN A 228 4.00 -8.68 10.22
CA ASN A 228 4.45 -7.74 11.26
C ASN A 228 5.77 -8.15 11.93
N ILE A 229 6.34 -9.32 11.61
CA ILE A 229 7.75 -9.61 11.85
C ILE A 229 8.48 -8.81 10.80
N GLN A 230 8.83 -7.58 11.15
CA GLN A 230 9.88 -6.84 10.47
C GLN A 230 11.09 -7.76 10.37
N HIS A 231 11.37 -8.23 9.15
CA HIS A 231 12.37 -9.23 8.88
C HIS A 231 13.73 -8.72 9.36
N VAL A 232 14.57 -9.58 9.92
CA VAL A 232 15.93 -9.16 10.24
C VAL A 232 16.70 -9.12 8.93
N ILE A 233 17.16 -7.94 8.54
CA ILE A 233 17.91 -7.71 7.31
C ILE A 233 19.37 -7.50 7.65
N ILE A 234 20.28 -8.14 6.90
CA ILE A 234 21.72 -7.94 7.05
C ILE A 234 22.22 -7.20 5.81
N THR A 235 22.86 -6.05 5.99
CA THR A 235 23.56 -5.36 4.89
C THR A 235 25.06 -5.45 5.09
N ILE A 236 25.80 -5.81 4.03
CA ILE A 236 27.26 -5.92 4.05
C ILE A 236 27.86 -4.90 3.09
N ALA A 237 28.39 -3.82 3.66
CA ALA A 237 29.33 -2.93 2.99
C ALA A 237 30.76 -3.50 3.14
N ARG A 238 31.64 -3.26 2.16
CA ARG A 238 32.95 -3.94 2.13
C ARG A 238 33.99 -3.27 1.26
N GLU A 239 35.24 -3.33 1.68
CA GLU A 239 36.41 -3.10 0.84
C GLU A 239 36.61 -4.26 -0.15
N TYR A 240 37.19 -3.96 -1.30
CA TYR A 240 37.64 -4.98 -2.24
C TYR A 240 38.81 -5.76 -1.65
N GLY A 241 38.82 -7.07 -1.83
CA GLY A 241 39.79 -7.96 -1.19
C GLY A 241 39.50 -8.29 0.27
N SER A 242 38.45 -7.76 0.90
CA SER A 242 38.08 -8.11 2.30
C SER A 242 37.33 -9.45 2.45
N GLY A 243 36.89 -10.11 1.38
CA GLY A 243 36.07 -11.32 1.52
C GLY A 243 34.63 -11.06 1.98
N GLY A 244 34.17 -9.81 2.03
CA GLY A 244 32.79 -9.49 2.47
C GLY A 244 31.68 -10.14 1.63
N HIS A 245 31.91 -10.44 0.35
CA HIS A 245 30.94 -11.19 -0.46
C HIS A 245 30.87 -12.67 -0.05
N LEU A 246 32.03 -13.33 0.10
CA LEU A 246 32.13 -14.70 0.60
C LEU A 246 31.50 -14.84 1.99
N LEU A 247 31.71 -13.85 2.86
CA LEU A 247 31.05 -13.79 4.16
C LEU A 247 29.52 -13.79 4.03
N GLY A 248 28.98 -13.03 3.06
CA GLY A 248 27.56 -13.04 2.74
C GLY A 248 27.05 -14.40 2.26
N GLU A 249 27.81 -15.09 1.40
CA GLU A 249 27.48 -16.45 0.94
C GLU A 249 27.49 -17.47 2.09
N MET A 250 28.51 -17.39 2.96
CA MET A 250 28.60 -18.23 4.15
C MET A 250 27.41 -18.01 5.09
N LEU A 251 27.06 -16.74 5.35
CA LEU A 251 25.90 -16.40 6.17
C LEU A 251 24.59 -16.90 5.55
N SER A 252 24.43 -16.76 4.24
CA SER A 252 23.26 -17.26 3.50
C SER A 252 23.08 -18.77 3.68
N LYS A 253 24.15 -19.55 3.52
CA LYS A 253 24.15 -21.00 3.73
C LYS A 253 23.86 -21.39 5.18
N GLU A 254 24.49 -20.71 6.14
CA GLU A 254 24.39 -21.01 7.59
C GLU A 254 23.04 -20.63 8.20
N LEU A 255 22.43 -19.54 7.72
CA LEU A 255 21.16 -19.01 8.23
C LEU A 255 19.94 -19.48 7.42
N GLY A 256 20.15 -19.99 6.21
CA GLY A 256 19.07 -20.35 5.29
C GLY A 256 18.30 -19.15 4.74
N ILE A 257 18.95 -17.98 4.64
CA ILE A 257 18.35 -16.73 4.14
C ILE A 257 18.98 -16.31 2.82
N LYS A 258 18.22 -15.67 1.94
CA LYS A 258 18.69 -15.35 0.58
C LYS A 258 19.73 -14.23 0.58
N LEU A 259 20.76 -14.39 -0.24
CA LEU A 259 21.76 -13.38 -0.55
C LEU A 259 21.37 -12.64 -1.84
N TYR A 260 21.43 -11.31 -1.81
CA TYR A 260 21.27 -10.44 -2.97
C TYR A 260 22.53 -9.59 -3.14
N ASP A 261 23.22 -9.77 -4.25
CA ASP A 261 24.42 -9.02 -4.59
C ASP A 261 24.14 -7.91 -5.61
N LYS A 262 25.21 -7.23 -6.03
CA LYS A 262 25.13 -6.16 -7.03
C LYS A 262 24.52 -6.65 -8.35
N GLU A 263 24.90 -7.84 -8.83
CA GLU A 263 24.51 -8.31 -10.17
C GLU A 263 23.02 -8.64 -10.21
N PHE A 264 22.52 -9.33 -9.19
CA PHE A 264 21.10 -9.62 -9.07
C PHE A 264 20.27 -8.33 -8.98
N ILE A 265 20.67 -7.41 -8.10
CA ILE A 265 19.92 -6.15 -7.90
C ILE A 265 19.90 -5.32 -9.18
N HIS A 266 21.05 -5.24 -9.87
CA HIS A 266 21.17 -4.52 -11.13
C HIS A 266 20.28 -5.12 -12.22
N LEU A 267 20.31 -6.44 -12.40
CA LEU A 267 19.49 -7.13 -13.41
C LEU A 267 17.99 -6.95 -13.17
N VAL A 268 17.56 -7.00 -11.90
CA VAL A 268 16.15 -6.80 -11.55
C VAL A 268 15.75 -5.34 -11.74
N ALA A 269 16.63 -4.40 -11.40
CA ALA A 269 16.42 -2.97 -11.61
C ALA A 269 16.25 -2.63 -13.10
N GLU A 270 17.10 -3.16 -13.99
CA GLU A 270 16.96 -2.96 -15.44
C GLU A 270 15.65 -3.52 -15.99
N LYS A 271 15.20 -4.67 -15.47
CA LYS A 271 13.94 -5.31 -15.89
C LYS A 271 12.69 -4.69 -15.28
N SER A 272 12.83 -3.78 -14.31
CA SER A 272 11.70 -3.18 -13.59
C SER A 272 10.88 -2.19 -14.42
N GLY A 273 11.42 -1.72 -15.55
CA GLY A 273 10.78 -0.71 -16.41
C GLY A 273 10.85 0.72 -15.86
N ILE A 274 11.60 0.94 -14.77
CA ILE A 274 11.83 2.27 -14.20
C ILE A 274 12.77 3.05 -15.14
N ASN A 275 12.27 4.13 -15.71
CA ASN A 275 13.02 5.04 -16.58
C ASN A 275 12.85 6.51 -16.13
N GLU A 276 13.56 7.44 -16.76
CA GLU A 276 13.47 8.87 -16.42
C GLU A 276 12.03 9.41 -16.47
N GLN A 277 11.24 9.00 -17.45
CA GLN A 277 9.84 9.43 -17.60
C GLN A 277 8.95 8.90 -16.47
N TYR A 278 9.18 7.66 -16.03
CA TYR A 278 8.50 7.07 -14.88
C TYR A 278 8.82 7.87 -13.62
N ILE A 279 10.09 8.22 -13.40
CA ILE A 279 10.52 8.99 -12.23
C ILE A 279 9.89 10.40 -12.24
N LYS A 280 9.96 11.10 -13.36
CA LYS A 280 9.34 12.44 -13.51
C LYS A 280 7.82 12.44 -13.27
N LYS A 281 7.11 11.39 -13.71
CA LYS A 281 5.66 11.27 -13.50
C LYS A 281 5.27 10.87 -12.07
N ASN A 282 6.18 10.20 -11.36
CA ASN A 282 5.94 9.67 -10.02
C ASN A 282 6.74 10.42 -8.94
N GLU A 283 7.22 11.64 -9.23
CA GLU A 283 8.05 12.43 -8.32
C GLU A 283 7.39 12.58 -6.94
N GLN A 284 6.07 12.81 -6.90
CA GLN A 284 5.32 12.97 -5.63
C GLN A 284 5.22 11.68 -4.80
N SER A 285 5.35 10.50 -5.41
CA SER A 285 5.30 9.20 -4.71
C SER A 285 6.68 8.64 -4.39
N ILE A 286 7.73 9.22 -4.96
CA ILE A 286 9.12 8.90 -4.63
C ILE A 286 9.43 9.59 -3.30
N PRO A 287 9.87 8.86 -2.27
CA PRO A 287 10.22 9.47 -0.99
C PRO A 287 11.20 10.63 -1.20
N SER A 288 10.91 11.78 -0.58
CA SER A 288 11.63 13.06 -0.74
C SER A 288 13.15 12.95 -0.61
N PHE A 289 13.60 11.95 0.14
CA PHE A 289 14.98 11.57 0.28
C PHE A 289 15.65 11.09 -1.03
N TRP A 290 15.01 10.21 -1.81
CA TRP A 290 15.55 9.74 -3.09
C TRP A 290 15.70 10.90 -4.08
N LEU A 291 14.71 11.79 -4.11
CA LEU A 291 14.79 13.02 -4.89
C LEU A 291 16.00 13.87 -4.48
N LYS A 292 16.28 13.98 -3.17
CA LYS A 292 17.48 14.67 -2.68
C LYS A 292 18.79 13.98 -3.09
N CYS A 293 18.83 12.65 -3.12
CA CYS A 293 19.99 11.88 -3.57
C CYS A 293 20.30 12.09 -5.07
N ILE A 294 19.26 12.32 -5.87
CA ILE A 294 19.35 12.43 -7.34
C ILE A 294 19.49 13.89 -7.81
N LEU A 295 18.77 14.82 -7.18
CA LEU A 295 18.70 16.23 -7.59
C LEU A 295 19.86 17.07 -7.03
N GLY A 296 20.72 16.48 -6.19
CA GLY A 296 21.85 17.14 -5.57
C GLY A 296 21.48 18.11 -4.45
N LYS A 297 22.45 18.48 -3.61
CA LYS A 297 22.29 19.26 -2.37
C LYS A 297 21.89 20.74 -2.52
N ASN A 298 21.55 21.23 -3.71
CA ASN A 298 21.26 22.66 -3.93
C ASN A 298 19.79 22.87 -4.34
N SER A 299 18.91 22.89 -3.34
CA SER A 299 17.45 23.04 -3.46
C SER A 299 16.98 24.44 -3.90
N GLU A 300 17.74 25.15 -4.75
CA GLU A 300 17.40 26.50 -5.20
C GLU A 300 17.50 26.72 -6.72
N GLN A 301 17.85 25.70 -7.51
CA GLN A 301 17.79 25.80 -8.98
C GLN A 301 16.81 24.81 -9.61
N SER A 302 15.99 25.41 -10.46
CA SER A 302 14.92 24.88 -11.30
C SER A 302 15.10 23.46 -11.85
N LEU A 303 13.94 22.80 -11.97
CA LEU A 303 13.57 21.48 -12.51
C LEU A 303 14.03 21.16 -13.96
N GLU A 304 15.18 21.66 -14.42
CA GLU A 304 15.66 21.50 -15.80
C GLU A 304 16.83 20.52 -15.97
N ARG A 305 17.28 19.84 -14.91
CA ARG A 305 18.32 18.82 -15.06
C ARG A 305 17.71 17.49 -15.50
N SER A 306 18.06 17.01 -16.69
CA SER A 306 17.77 15.64 -17.12
C SER A 306 18.51 14.66 -16.18
N LEU A 307 17.81 13.64 -15.72
CA LEU A 307 18.41 12.60 -14.86
C LEU A 307 19.43 11.81 -15.65
N SER A 308 20.58 11.49 -15.06
CA SER A 308 21.52 10.58 -15.72
C SER A 308 20.99 9.13 -15.66
N SER A 309 21.44 8.28 -16.59
CA SER A 309 21.11 6.85 -16.56
C SER A 309 21.50 6.19 -15.24
N ASP A 310 22.59 6.65 -14.61
CA ASP A 310 23.07 6.14 -13.33
C ASP A 310 22.14 6.56 -12.17
N ASP A 311 21.58 7.77 -12.21
CA ASP A 311 20.61 8.23 -11.21
C ASP A 311 19.30 7.42 -11.29
N VAL A 312 18.82 7.19 -12.51
CA VAL A 312 17.63 6.35 -12.77
C VAL A 312 17.87 4.93 -12.26
N LEU A 313 19.06 4.39 -12.54
CA LEU A 313 19.46 3.07 -12.07
C LEU A 313 19.51 3.01 -10.55
N PHE A 314 20.09 4.00 -9.87
CA PHE A 314 20.18 4.05 -8.41
C PHE A 314 18.78 4.03 -7.76
N VAL A 315 17.82 4.78 -8.32
CA VAL A 315 16.43 4.74 -7.84
C VAL A 315 15.82 3.36 -8.00
N ALA A 316 16.03 2.74 -9.16
CA ALA A 316 15.51 1.41 -9.43
C ALA A 316 16.12 0.38 -8.47
N GLU A 317 17.45 0.35 -8.31
CA GLU A 317 18.16 -0.53 -7.38
C GLU A 317 17.64 -0.35 -5.94
N SER A 318 17.43 0.89 -5.52
CA SER A 318 16.97 1.24 -4.19
C SER A 318 15.55 0.79 -3.89
N LYS A 319 14.63 0.97 -4.85
CA LYS A 319 13.27 0.46 -4.74
C LYS A 319 13.27 -1.07 -4.65
N ILE A 320 14.09 -1.74 -5.46
CA ILE A 320 14.24 -3.19 -5.39
C ILE A 320 14.78 -3.64 -4.02
N ILE A 321 15.76 -2.95 -3.45
CA ILE A 321 16.26 -3.24 -2.09
C ILE A 321 15.15 -3.15 -1.04
N GLN A 322 14.29 -2.13 -1.10
CA GLN A 322 13.15 -1.98 -0.20
C GLN A 322 12.14 -3.12 -0.38
N GLU A 323 11.78 -3.46 -1.62
CA GLU A 323 10.87 -4.58 -1.91
C GLU A 323 11.43 -5.93 -1.43
N LEU A 324 12.75 -6.15 -1.52
CA LEU A 324 13.40 -7.36 -1.03
C LEU A 324 13.31 -7.46 0.50
N ALA A 325 13.52 -6.34 1.20
CA ALA A 325 13.38 -6.26 2.66
C ALA A 325 11.93 -6.45 3.16
N GLU A 326 10.93 -6.16 2.33
CA GLU A 326 9.51 -6.43 2.63
C GLU A 326 9.09 -7.87 2.33
N LYS A 327 9.75 -8.53 1.36
CA LYS A 327 9.41 -9.91 0.95
C LYS A 327 9.87 -10.97 1.94
N GLY A 328 10.96 -10.72 2.68
CA GLY A 328 11.51 -11.72 3.60
C GLY A 328 12.87 -11.34 4.20
N PRO A 329 13.37 -12.15 5.16
CA PRO A 329 14.72 -12.00 5.68
C PRO A 329 15.75 -12.25 4.58
N CYS A 330 16.72 -11.35 4.46
CA CYS A 330 17.74 -11.43 3.43
C CYS A 330 19.06 -10.75 3.82
N ILE A 331 20.10 -11.08 3.06
CA ILE A 331 21.42 -10.48 3.14
C ILE A 331 21.64 -9.68 1.86
N ILE A 332 22.02 -8.42 1.97
CA ILE A 332 22.24 -7.53 0.83
C ILE A 332 23.68 -7.03 0.83
N VAL A 333 24.40 -7.20 -0.30
CA VAL A 333 25.83 -6.85 -0.39
C VAL A 333 26.04 -5.60 -1.24
N GLY A 334 26.25 -4.46 -0.58
CA GLY A 334 26.56 -3.18 -1.22
C GLY A 334 25.34 -2.36 -1.65
N ARG A 335 25.49 -1.62 -2.77
CA ARG A 335 24.43 -0.79 -3.38
C ARG A 335 23.81 0.23 -2.41
N CYS A 336 24.64 0.75 -1.50
CA CYS A 336 24.22 1.67 -0.43
C CYS A 336 23.06 1.11 0.43
N ALA A 337 22.88 -0.22 0.49
CA ALA A 337 21.73 -0.84 1.16
C ALA A 337 21.65 -0.48 2.65
N ASP A 338 22.79 -0.28 3.30
CA ASP A 338 22.89 0.19 4.69
C ASP A 338 22.22 1.56 4.91
N PHE A 339 22.31 2.43 3.90
CA PHE A 339 21.72 3.77 3.90
C PHE A 339 20.27 3.75 3.37
N VAL A 340 20.01 3.00 2.30
CA VAL A 340 18.67 2.79 1.71
C VAL A 340 17.67 2.27 2.75
N LEU A 341 18.13 1.37 3.62
CA LEU A 341 17.32 0.74 4.65
C LEU A 341 17.52 1.36 6.04
N ARG A 342 18.14 2.55 6.17
CA ARG A 342 18.51 3.11 7.49
C ARG A 342 17.34 3.26 8.48
N ASP A 343 16.14 3.50 7.95
CA ASP A 343 14.91 3.64 8.73
C ASP A 343 14.20 2.29 8.95
N TYR A 344 14.78 1.19 8.44
CA TYR A 344 14.30 -0.16 8.64
C TYR A 344 14.68 -0.65 10.05
N PRO A 345 13.70 -0.93 10.92
CA PRO A 345 13.91 -1.12 12.36
C PRO A 345 14.73 -2.36 12.73
N ASN A 346 14.75 -3.38 11.88
CA ASN A 346 15.47 -4.65 12.11
C ASN A 346 16.65 -4.84 11.18
N LEU A 347 17.39 -3.75 10.93
CA LEU A 347 18.57 -3.75 10.11
C LEU A 347 19.85 -4.02 10.93
N ILE A 348 20.69 -4.93 10.44
CA ILE A 348 22.06 -5.16 10.92
C ILE A 348 23.03 -4.68 9.83
N LYS A 349 23.75 -3.61 10.11
CA LYS A 349 24.71 -2.97 9.21
C LYS A 349 26.14 -3.45 9.52
N VAL A 350 26.72 -4.20 8.59
CA VAL A 350 28.09 -4.74 8.70
C VAL A 350 29.00 -4.08 7.68
N PHE A 351 30.21 -3.71 8.11
CA PHE A 351 31.30 -3.26 7.23
C PHE A 351 32.48 -4.22 7.31
N CYS A 352 32.90 -4.79 6.18
CA CYS A 352 34.09 -5.65 6.11
C CYS A 352 35.27 -4.89 5.51
N TYR A 353 36.39 -4.86 6.23
CA TYR A 353 37.61 -4.21 5.78
C TYR A 353 38.82 -5.13 6.00
N SER A 354 39.95 -4.83 5.38
CA SER A 354 41.16 -5.63 5.50
C SER A 354 42.39 -4.76 5.35
N ASP A 355 43.48 -5.14 5.99
CA ASP A 355 44.79 -4.57 5.64
C ASP A 355 45.14 -4.91 4.18
N LEU A 356 45.94 -4.04 3.56
CA LEU A 356 46.28 -4.14 2.13
C LEU A 356 46.98 -5.46 1.79
N ARG A 357 47.85 -5.96 2.67
CA ARG A 357 48.60 -7.19 2.42
C ARG A 357 47.64 -8.37 2.35
N SER A 358 46.77 -8.53 3.35
CA SER A 358 45.75 -9.59 3.37
C SER A 358 44.76 -9.46 2.21
N ALA A 359 44.38 -8.24 1.84
CA ALA A 359 43.51 -7.99 0.70
C ALA A 359 44.15 -8.42 -0.63
N CYS A 360 45.43 -8.08 -0.85
CA CYS A 360 46.19 -8.51 -2.02
C CYS A 360 46.29 -10.04 -2.10
N VAL A 361 46.67 -10.70 -1.00
CA VAL A 361 46.76 -12.18 -0.95
C VAL A 361 45.43 -12.81 -1.38
N ARG A 362 44.31 -12.33 -0.83
CA ARG A 362 42.98 -12.82 -1.18
C ARG A 362 42.62 -12.55 -2.64
N CYS A 363 42.88 -11.35 -3.15
CA CYS A 363 42.62 -11.01 -4.54
C CYS A 363 43.39 -11.92 -5.51
N VAL A 364 44.63 -12.28 -5.20
CA VAL A 364 45.44 -13.18 -6.03
C VAL A 364 44.94 -14.62 -5.94
N GLN A 365 44.80 -15.14 -4.73
CA GLN A 365 44.53 -16.55 -4.50
C GLN A 365 43.09 -16.95 -4.81
N GLU A 366 42.12 -16.11 -4.44
CA GLU A 366 40.70 -16.45 -4.52
C GLU A 366 40.00 -15.79 -5.71
N TYR A 367 40.41 -14.57 -6.10
CA TYR A 367 39.73 -13.82 -7.16
C TYR A 367 40.46 -13.89 -8.51
N GLY A 368 41.64 -14.51 -8.56
CA GLY A 368 42.42 -14.67 -9.80
C GLY A 368 43.01 -13.37 -10.35
N VAL A 369 43.16 -12.34 -9.52
CA VAL A 369 43.80 -11.08 -9.93
C VAL A 369 45.31 -11.30 -10.00
N SER A 370 45.97 -10.82 -11.05
CA SER A 370 47.44 -10.88 -11.14
C SER A 370 48.09 -10.11 -10.00
N GLU A 371 49.13 -10.67 -9.38
CA GLU A 371 49.84 -10.09 -8.23
C GLU A 371 50.27 -8.63 -8.49
N GLU A 372 50.82 -8.35 -9.68
CA GLU A 372 51.24 -7.01 -10.10
C GLU A 372 50.10 -5.97 -10.15
N LYS A 373 48.86 -6.40 -10.34
CA LYS A 373 47.68 -5.53 -10.46
C LYS A 373 46.78 -5.55 -9.23
N ALA A 374 47.04 -6.41 -8.25
CA ALA A 374 46.15 -6.59 -7.10
C ALA A 374 45.94 -5.27 -6.33
N GLU A 375 47.04 -4.58 -6.00
CA GLU A 375 46.99 -3.33 -5.25
C GLU A 375 46.27 -2.21 -6.03
N SER A 376 46.56 -2.06 -7.33
CA SER A 376 45.96 -1.01 -8.16
C SER A 376 44.46 -1.25 -8.37
N GLU A 377 44.03 -2.51 -8.55
CA GLU A 377 42.62 -2.88 -8.63
C GLU A 377 41.87 -2.63 -7.31
N ILE A 378 42.47 -2.98 -6.16
CA ILE A 378 41.90 -2.68 -4.84
C ILE A 378 41.65 -1.18 -4.67
N LYS A 379 42.65 -0.35 -4.96
CA LYS A 379 42.53 1.10 -4.85
C LYS A 379 41.44 1.64 -5.79
N ARG A 380 41.43 1.19 -7.04
CA ARG A 380 40.45 1.61 -8.06
C ARG A 380 39.02 1.27 -7.65
N ILE A 381 38.77 0.03 -7.22
CA ILE A 381 37.42 -0.41 -6.85
C ILE A 381 36.95 0.25 -5.56
N ASN A 382 37.82 0.39 -4.56
CA ASN A 382 37.47 1.08 -3.31
C ASN A 382 37.18 2.57 -3.57
N HIS A 383 38.00 3.25 -4.38
CA HIS A 383 37.73 4.63 -4.77
C HIS A 383 36.36 4.77 -5.45
N ASN A 384 36.02 3.89 -6.39
CA ASN A 384 34.71 3.90 -7.04
C ASN A 384 33.55 3.64 -6.07
N ARG A 385 33.74 2.77 -5.06
CA ARG A 385 32.72 2.52 -4.02
C ARG A 385 32.52 3.73 -3.12
N ILE A 386 33.61 4.39 -2.72
CA ILE A 386 33.58 5.64 -1.94
C ILE A 386 32.84 6.72 -2.72
N ALA A 387 33.28 7.01 -3.95
CA ALA A 387 32.68 8.06 -4.78
C ALA A 387 31.18 7.82 -5.02
N HIS A 388 30.79 6.58 -5.32
CA HIS A 388 29.38 6.22 -5.51
C HIS A 388 28.57 6.41 -4.22
N TYR A 389 29.08 5.95 -3.08
CA TYR A 389 28.39 6.10 -1.80
C TYR A 389 28.24 7.58 -1.44
N GLU A 390 29.34 8.34 -1.43
CA GLU A 390 29.33 9.76 -1.06
C GLU A 390 28.46 10.61 -1.99
N TYR A 391 28.43 10.31 -3.29
CA TYR A 391 27.57 11.01 -4.25
C TYR A 391 26.08 10.86 -3.90
N TYR A 392 25.61 9.62 -3.70
CA TYR A 392 24.19 9.36 -3.47
C TYR A 392 23.76 9.57 -2.02
N THR A 393 24.63 9.30 -1.04
CA THR A 393 24.26 9.39 0.38
C THR A 393 24.61 10.74 0.99
N GLY A 394 25.63 11.41 0.46
CA GLY A 394 26.24 12.58 1.09
C GLY A 394 26.96 12.27 2.40
N GLU A 395 27.16 10.98 2.71
CA GLU A 395 27.79 10.45 3.92
C GLU A 395 29.12 9.76 3.58
N LYS A 396 30.04 9.72 4.55
CA LYS A 396 31.36 9.11 4.37
C LYS A 396 31.26 7.58 4.42
N TRP A 397 31.78 6.92 3.39
CA TRP A 397 31.83 5.46 3.34
C TRP A 397 32.83 4.90 4.36
N GLY A 398 32.43 3.89 5.14
CA GLY A 398 33.28 3.33 6.19
C GLY A 398 33.33 4.15 7.49
N GLU A 399 32.45 5.14 7.68
CA GLU A 399 32.30 5.84 8.96
C GLU A 399 31.74 4.91 10.05
N PRO A 400 32.45 4.68 11.17
CA PRO A 400 32.03 3.73 12.20
C PRO A 400 30.62 3.95 12.76
N HIS A 401 30.18 5.20 12.88
CA HIS A 401 28.85 5.53 13.40
C HIS A 401 27.71 5.06 12.50
N HIS A 402 27.98 4.73 11.24
CA HIS A 402 26.98 4.27 10.28
C HIS A 402 26.78 2.76 10.30
N TYR A 403 27.66 2.00 10.96
CA TYR A 403 27.62 0.53 10.98
C TYR A 403 27.42 0.01 12.41
N ASN A 404 26.70 -1.11 12.55
CA ASN A 404 26.57 -1.79 13.85
C ASN A 404 27.82 -2.61 14.17
N LEU A 405 28.50 -3.12 13.13
CA LEU A 405 29.69 -3.94 13.28
C LEU A 405 30.66 -3.69 12.12
N MET A 406 31.90 -3.35 12.45
CA MET A 406 33.01 -3.30 11.49
C MET A 406 33.97 -4.45 11.79
N ILE A 407 34.34 -5.24 10.79
CA ILE A 407 35.16 -6.44 10.95
C ILE A 407 36.40 -6.33 10.07
N ASN A 408 37.58 -6.44 10.68
CA ASN A 408 38.84 -6.62 9.97
C ASN A 408 39.01 -8.10 9.61
N THR A 409 38.67 -8.47 8.38
CA THR A 409 38.78 -9.84 7.87
C THR A 409 40.17 -10.19 7.35
N GLY A 410 41.14 -9.28 7.48
CA GLY A 410 42.58 -9.60 7.35
C GLY A 410 43.14 -10.22 8.64
N SER A 411 42.57 -9.86 9.80
CA SER A 411 42.98 -10.39 11.11
C SER A 411 42.02 -11.43 11.70
N ILE A 412 40.76 -11.43 11.25
CA ILE A 412 39.70 -12.34 11.72
C ILE A 412 39.26 -13.22 10.55
N ASP A 413 39.30 -14.54 10.75
CA ASP A 413 38.84 -15.50 9.75
C ASP A 413 37.36 -15.32 9.41
N LEU A 414 36.99 -15.56 8.15
CA LEU A 414 35.62 -15.43 7.67
C LEU A 414 34.63 -16.33 8.44
N SER A 415 35.08 -17.50 8.91
CA SER A 415 34.26 -18.41 9.74
C SER A 415 33.93 -17.81 11.11
N VAL A 416 34.89 -17.14 11.74
CA VAL A 416 34.71 -16.43 13.02
C VAL A 416 33.81 -15.22 12.83
N ALA A 417 34.06 -14.42 11.78
CA ALA A 417 33.21 -13.29 11.41
C ALA A 417 31.75 -13.74 11.14
N CYS A 418 31.56 -14.85 10.43
CA CYS A 418 30.25 -15.43 10.15
C CYS A 418 29.52 -15.81 11.44
N ASN A 419 30.20 -16.48 12.36
CA ASN A 419 29.63 -16.87 13.65
C ASN A 419 29.25 -15.67 14.54
N LEU A 420 30.05 -14.60 14.50
CA LEU A 420 29.75 -13.35 15.20
C LEU A 420 28.45 -12.71 14.68
N ILE A 421 28.35 -12.51 13.36
CA ILE A 421 27.16 -11.93 12.73
C ILE A 421 25.93 -12.82 12.94
N LYS A 422 26.08 -14.15 12.83
CA LYS A 422 25.03 -15.14 13.12
C LYS A 422 24.51 -15.00 14.54
N SER A 423 25.39 -14.74 15.51
CA SER A 423 25.00 -14.56 16.91
C SER A 423 24.19 -13.27 17.12
N ILE A 424 24.62 -12.17 16.49
CA ILE A 424 23.87 -10.89 16.50
C ILE A 424 22.50 -11.07 15.86
N TYR A 425 22.43 -11.74 14.69
CA TYR A 425 21.19 -12.02 13.99
C TYR A 425 20.20 -12.83 14.84
N LYS A 426 20.66 -13.92 15.47
CA LYS A 426 19.81 -14.75 16.35
C LYS A 426 19.31 -13.97 17.56
N ASN A 427 20.14 -13.11 18.16
CA ASN A 427 19.71 -12.28 19.28
C ASN A 427 18.66 -11.25 18.84
N ARG A 428 18.84 -10.60 17.68
CA ARG A 428 17.85 -9.67 17.13
C ARG A 428 16.50 -10.33 16.85
N ILE A 429 16.50 -11.56 16.34
CA ILE A 429 15.26 -12.34 16.18
C ILE A 429 14.58 -12.59 17.53
N LYS A 430 15.33 -12.98 18.57
CA LYS A 430 14.75 -13.21 19.91
C LYS A 430 14.15 -11.93 20.51
N GLU A 431 14.83 -10.79 20.35
CA GLU A 431 14.30 -9.49 20.77
C GLU A 431 13.01 -9.12 20.05
N ASN A 432 12.91 -9.41 18.75
CA ASN A 432 11.69 -9.17 17.97
C ASN A 432 10.53 -10.08 18.35
N LEU A 433 10.80 -11.30 18.81
CA LEU A 433 9.77 -12.24 19.26
C LEU A 433 9.29 -11.97 20.70
N SER A 434 10.03 -11.16 21.47
CA SER A 434 9.72 -10.83 22.87
C SER A 434 9.05 -9.47 23.06
N LYS A 435 8.98 -8.66 22.00
CA LYS A 435 8.17 -7.44 21.90
C LYS A 435 6.83 -7.77 21.25
#